data_AF-A0A2P1PA95-F1
#
_entry.id   AF-A0A2P1PA95-F1
#
_cell.length_a   1.000
_cell.length_b   1.000
_cell.length_c   1.000
_cell.angle_alpha   90.00
_cell.angle_beta   90.00
_cell.angle_gamma   90.00
#
_symmetry.space_group_name_H-M   'P 1'
#
loop_
_entity.id
_entity.type
_entity.pdbx_description
1 polymer ?
#
loop_
_entity_poly.entity_id
_entity_poly.type
_entity_poly.pdbx_seq_one_letter_code
_entity_poly.pdbx_strand_id
1 'polypeptide(L)' 'MTTTIGISHFKAHCLEIIDQLQKDNKEIIITKRDKPVAKVISLKTLEEGTNSLFGTLKDQS' A
#
# COMPACT_ATOMS: atom_id res chain seq x y z
N MET A 1 -9.08 -3.91 -1.56
CA MET A 1 -9.06 -4.38 -2.97
C MET A 1 -7.67 -4.10 -3.52
N THR A 2 -7.01 -5.11 -4.09
CA THR A 2 -5.62 -5.02 -4.56
C THR A 2 -5.58 -5.03 -6.08
N THR A 3 -4.91 -4.05 -6.68
CA THR A 3 -4.77 -3.93 -8.15
C THR A 3 -3.40 -4.39 -8.58
N THR A 4 -3.30 -5.19 -9.64
CA THR A 4 -2.02 -5.67 -10.16
C THR A 4 -1.69 -4.98 -11.47
N ILE A 5 -0.49 -4.39 -11.59
CA ILE A 5 -0.04 -3.68 -12.79
C ILE A 5 1.39 -4.08 -13.18
N GLY A 6 1.69 -4.03 -14.47
CA GLY A 6 3.05 -4.25 -14.96
C GLY A 6 3.97 -3.07 -14.65
N ILE A 7 5.26 -3.35 -14.44
CA ILE A 7 6.29 -2.35 -14.15
C ILE A 7 6.44 -1.31 -15.27
N SER A 8 6.19 -1.68 -16.53
CA SER A 8 6.23 -0.74 -17.65
C SER A 8 5.08 0.28 -17.57
N HIS A 9 3.88 -0.17 -17.21
CA HIS A 9 2.71 0.70 -17.01
C HIS A 9 2.93 1.62 -15.81
N PHE A 10 3.44 1.07 -14.71
CA PHE A 10 3.79 1.86 -13.53
C PHE A 10 4.81 2.96 -13.85
N LYS A 11 5.85 2.67 -14.64
CA LYS A 11 6.84 3.67 -15.05
C LYS A 11 6.26 4.80 -15.89
N ALA A 12 5.33 4.49 -16.79
CA ALA A 12 4.71 5.49 -17.67
C ALA A 12 3.72 6.40 -16.94
N HIS A 13 2.99 5.87 -15.94
CA HIS A 13 1.89 6.55 -15.25
C HIS A 13 2.12 6.74 -13.75
N CYS A 14 3.38 6.75 -13.31
CA CYS A 14 3.74 6.66 -11.89
C CYS A 14 3.03 7.69 -11.00
N LEU A 15 3.07 8.97 -11.39
CA LEU A 15 2.50 10.07 -10.60
C LEU A 15 0.98 9.95 -10.49
N GLU A 16 0.29 9.72 -11.61
CA GLU A 16 -1.17 9.53 -11.63
C GLU A 16 -1.60 8.33 -10.77
N ILE A 17 -0.87 7.21 -10.87
CA ILE A 17 -1.15 6.01 -10.10
C ILE A 17 -0.98 6.27 -8.60
N ILE A 18 0.07 6.99 -8.19
CA ILE A 18 0.30 7.36 -6.79
C ILE A 18 -0.82 8.28 -6.29
N ASP A 19 -1.20 9.29 -7.07
CA ASP A 19 -2.26 10.23 -6.71
C ASP A 19 -3.61 9.53 -6.53
N GLN A 20 -3.95 8.58 -7.41
CA GLN A 20 -5.16 7.76 -7.29
C GLN A 20 -5.10 6.83 -6.07
N LEU A 21 -3.96 6.19 -5.82
CA LEU A 21 -3.76 5.33 -4.65
C LEU A 21 -3.97 6.08 -3.33
N GLN A 22 -3.56 7.36 -3.24
CA GLN A 22 -3.78 8.20 -2.06
C GLN A 22 -5.24 8.64 -1.88
N LYS A 23 -6.01 8.74 -2.97
CA LYS A 23 -7.44 9.07 -2.95
C LYS A 23 -8.29 7.86 -2.57
N ASP A 24 -7.99 6.73 -3.18
CA ASP A 24 -8.83 5.53 -3.09
C ASP A 24 -8.45 4.58 -1.94
N ASN A 25 -7.32 4.83 -1.25
CA ASN A 25 -6.73 3.92 -0.26
C ASN A 25 -6.58 2.48 -0.79
N LYS A 26 -6.27 2.33 -2.08
CA LYS A 26 -6.12 1.03 -2.76
C LYS A 26 -4.67 0.60 -2.77
N GLU A 27 -4.44 -0.70 -2.60
CA GLU A 27 -3.11 -1.28 -2.69
C GLU A 27 -2.80 -1.69 -4.13
N ILE A 28 -1.53 -1.55 -4.52
CA ILE A 28 -1.06 -1.89 -5.87
C ILE A 28 0.09 -2.88 -5.79
N ILE A 29 0.01 -3.95 -6.57
CA ILE A 29 1.09 -4.92 -6.79
C ILE A 29 1.72 -4.64 -8.15
N ILE A 30 3.02 -4.37 -8.15
CA ILE A 30 3.81 -4.18 -9.36
C ILE A 30 4.40 -5.53 -9.76
N THR A 31 4.22 -5.91 -11.03
CA THR A 31 4.78 -7.13 -11.61
C THR A 31 5.86 -6.84 -12.65
N LYS A 32 6.80 -7.76 -12.82
CA LYS A 32 7.78 -7.76 -13.92
C LYS A 32 7.79 -9.14 -14.56
N ARG A 33 7.39 -9.22 -15.84
CA ARG A 33 7.20 -10.51 -16.55
C ARG A 33 6.28 -11.44 -15.74
N ASP A 34 5.11 -10.91 -15.35
CA ASP A 34 4.06 -11.59 -14.58
C ASP A 34 4.44 -12.03 -13.16
N LYS A 35 5.67 -11.73 -12.71
CA LYS A 35 6.09 -12.01 -11.34
C LYS A 35 5.89 -10.78 -10.46
N PRO A 36 5.23 -10.86 -9.30
CA PRO A 36 5.13 -9.75 -8.36
C PRO A 36 6.52 -9.39 -7.84
N VAL A 37 6.85 -8.09 -7.84
CA VAL A 37 8.18 -7.58 -7.45
C VAL A 37 8.13 -6.47 -6.41
N ALA A 38 7.01 -5.74 -6.30
CA ALA A 38 6.85 -4.69 -5.31
C ALA A 38 5.38 -4.48 -4.97
N LYS A 39 5.11 -3.91 -3.79
CA LYS A 39 3.79 -3.46 -3.34
C LYS A 39 3.85 -1.97 -3.03
N VAL A 40 2.86 -1.21 -3.48
CA VAL A 40 2.68 0.21 -3.15
C VAL A 40 1.39 0.34 -2.35
N ILE A 41 1.47 1.06 -1.24
CA ILE A 41 0.38 1.28 -0.29
C ILE A 41 0.32 2.76 0.08
N SER A 42 -0.88 3.25 0.42
CA SER A 42 -1.02 4.61 0.92
C SER A 42 -0.47 4.70 2.34
N LEU A 43 0.08 5.87 2.68
CA LEU A 43 0.55 6.16 4.04
C LEU A 43 -0.63 6.24 5.03
N LYS A 44 -1.83 6.65 4.59
CA LYS A 44 -3.03 6.66 5.45
C LYS A 44 -3.37 5.25 5.95
N THR A 45 -3.28 4.26 5.05
CA THR A 45 -3.50 2.85 5.40
C THR A 45 -2.45 2.33 6.39
N LEU A 46 -1.20 2.83 6.31
CA LEU A 46 -0.17 2.48 7.28
C LEU A 46 -0.47 3.07 8.66
N GLU A 47 -0.96 4.31 8.73
CA GLU A 47 -1.31 4.97 9.98
C GLU A 47 -2.50 4.28 10.69
N GLU A 48 -3.52 3.86 9.93
CA GLU A 48 -4.66 3.10 10.45
C GLU A 48 -4.26 1.75 11.08
N GLY A 49 -3.24 1.08 10.51
CA GLY A 49 -2.69 -0.16 11.06
C GLY A 49 -1.82 0.03 12.31
N THR A 50 -1.28 1.24 12.54
CA THR A 50 -0.46 1.55 13.72
C THR A 50 -1.25 2.02 14.94
N ASN A 51 -2.52 2.43 14.77
CA ASN A 51 -3.48 2.58 15.88
C ASN A 51 -4.02 1.23 16.39
N SER A 52 -3.30 0.15 16.12
CA SER A 52 -3.51 -1.13 16.74
C SER A 52 -3.40 -0.95 18.25
N LEU A 53 -4.47 -1.28 18.95
CA LEU A 53 -4.62 -1.41 20.41
C LEU A 53 -3.62 -2.40 21.07
N PHE A 54 -2.48 -2.68 20.42
CA PHE A 54 -1.41 -3.52 20.91
C PHE A 54 -0.47 -2.67 21.78
N GLY A 55 -0.82 -2.52 23.06
CA GLY A 55 0.07 -1.90 24.05
C GLY A 55 -0.54 -1.50 25.39
N THR A 56 -1.86 -1.46 25.55
CA THR A 56 -2.52 -0.95 26.78
C THR A 56 -2.82 -2.02 27.84
N LEU A 57 -1.90 -2.96 28.05
CA LEU A 57 -1.86 -3.84 29.22
C LEU A 57 -0.40 -3.93 29.69
N LYS A 58 0.14 -2.83 30.22
CA LYS A 58 1.35 -2.88 31.03
C LYS A 58 0.95 -2.70 32.48
N ASP A 59 0.76 -3.85 33.12
CA ASP A 59 1.09 -4.11 34.54
C ASP A 59 0.39 -3.18 35.57
N GLN A 60 -0.80 -3.58 36.02
CA GLN A 60 -1.22 -3.31 37.39
C GLN A 60 -0.86 -4.55 38.22
N SER A 61 0.25 -4.49 38.95
CA SER A 61 0.62 -5.45 39.99
C SER A 61 1.36 -4.70 41.10
#